data_AF-A0A964YE77-F1
#
_entry.id   AF-A0A964YE77-F1
#
_cell.length_a   1.000
_cell.length_b   1.000
_cell.length_c   1.000
_cell.angle_alpha   90.00
_cell.angle_beta   90.00
_cell.angle_gamma   90.00
#
_symmetry.space_group_name_H-M   'P 1'
#
loop_
_entity.id
_entity.type
_entity.pdbx_description
1 polymer ?
#
loop_
_entity_poly.entity_id
_entity_poly.type
_entity_poly.pdbx_seq_one_letter_code
_entity_poly.pdbx_strand_id
1 'polypeptide(L)'
;MLTPSQRFIPLPLRSQWRWHYSPCIVPLAILFLITFINLGYASPAWAGLPQGNAITDPKALLRYALPIDNPTVRKLQGNLEDISVQLRGKRWSAIKQDLKQATDLCVKDESKVLASIAPNQQTQARQQLSALQTAISAIGQAVETKNKEVVRATRLQALDIVGELEEMMVEKQPFSVPAIYANLPQLHGRATVEITTSKGVMTAVVDGYNAPVTAGNFIDLVQRGFYNGLPFTRAEESYVLQAGDPPGPEVGFVDPQTQQYRSIPMEIFVKGDDTPIYNQTFEELGRYLDKPILPFSAFGTLGMARPADEPGGGSSQFFFFLFEPELTPAGLNLLDGRYAVFGYVTENREVLDQIRQGDTIETIKVLSGLENLVIPKT
;
A
#
# COMPACT_ATOMS: atom_id res chain seq x y z
N MET A 1 8.38 -20.18 -80.67
CA MET A 1 9.11 -19.70 -81.87
C MET A 1 10.59 -19.69 -81.54
N LEU A 2 11.30 -20.66 -82.08
CA LEU A 2 12.76 -20.81 -82.06
C LEU A 2 13.28 -20.30 -83.40
N THR A 3 14.38 -19.54 -83.42
CA THR A 3 15.56 -19.78 -84.28
C THR A 3 16.71 -18.81 -83.96
N PRO A 4 17.97 -19.17 -84.28
CA PRO A 4 19.17 -18.77 -83.53
C PRO A 4 20.27 -18.15 -84.43
N SER A 5 21.53 -18.21 -83.94
CA SER A 5 22.81 -18.14 -84.68
C SER A 5 23.44 -16.74 -84.74
N GLN A 6 24.76 -16.50 -84.56
CA GLN A 6 25.96 -17.35 -84.64
C GLN A 6 27.20 -16.58 -84.10
N ARG A 7 28.13 -17.26 -83.38
CA ARG A 7 29.64 -17.29 -83.51
C ARG A 7 30.46 -15.96 -83.45
N PHE A 8 31.73 -15.84 -83.02
CA PHE A 8 32.85 -16.68 -82.55
C PHE A 8 33.92 -15.76 -81.85
N ILE A 9 34.77 -16.37 -81.00
CA ILE A 9 35.98 -15.99 -80.20
C ILE A 9 37.10 -15.28 -81.05
N PRO A 10 38.03 -14.39 -80.55
CA PRO A 10 39.13 -14.75 -79.62
C PRO A 10 39.82 -13.67 -78.71
N LEU A 11 40.57 -14.16 -77.68
CA LEU A 11 41.71 -13.52 -76.96
C LEU A 11 43.03 -13.67 -77.80
N PRO A 12 44.24 -13.10 -77.53
CA PRO A 12 44.86 -12.63 -76.26
C PRO A 12 45.90 -11.46 -76.38
N LEU A 13 46.78 -11.30 -75.36
CA LEU A 13 48.17 -10.72 -75.32
C LEU A 13 48.33 -9.33 -74.65
N ARG A 14 48.96 -9.25 -73.46
CA ARG A 14 50.41 -9.05 -73.14
C ARG A 14 50.93 -7.65 -73.52
N SER A 15 51.76 -6.92 -72.77
CA SER A 15 52.46 -7.07 -71.47
C SER A 15 53.27 -5.76 -71.23
N GLN A 16 54.09 -5.77 -70.16
CA GLN A 16 55.33 -4.98 -69.92
C GLN A 16 55.14 -3.62 -69.19
N TRP A 17 55.95 -3.12 -68.22
CA TRP A 17 57.27 -3.36 -67.58
C TRP A 17 57.16 -2.78 -66.13
N ARG A 18 57.54 -3.44 -65.02
CA ARG A 18 58.89 -3.68 -64.42
C ARG A 18 59.53 -2.48 -63.65
N TRP A 19 59.62 -2.62 -62.30
CA TRP A 19 60.73 -2.30 -61.35
C TRP A 19 61.19 -0.82 -61.09
N HIS A 20 61.71 -0.32 -59.95
CA HIS A 20 62.29 -0.82 -58.68
C HIS A 20 62.21 0.27 -57.55
N TYR A 21 61.99 -0.17 -56.31
CA TYR A 21 62.47 0.19 -54.94
C TYR A 21 63.06 1.57 -54.49
N SER A 22 62.60 1.94 -53.28
CA SER A 22 62.81 3.01 -52.24
C SER A 22 64.28 3.24 -51.73
N PRO A 23 64.66 4.08 -50.70
CA PRO A 23 63.93 4.53 -49.47
C PRO A 23 64.35 5.89 -48.77
N CYS A 24 63.84 6.10 -47.53
CA CYS A 24 64.30 6.93 -46.35
C CYS A 24 63.51 8.23 -45.99
N ILE A 25 63.25 8.68 -44.74
CA ILE A 25 63.35 8.25 -43.30
C ILE A 25 62.54 9.26 -42.42
N VAL A 26 61.60 8.80 -41.55
CA VAL A 26 61.36 9.03 -40.06
C VAL A 26 61.27 10.47 -39.44
N PRO A 27 60.65 10.77 -38.24
CA PRO A 27 59.35 10.44 -37.57
C PRO A 27 58.61 11.68 -36.93
N LEU A 28 57.41 11.52 -36.33
CA LEU A 28 56.98 12.35 -35.17
C LEU A 28 55.90 11.72 -34.25
N ALA A 29 56.32 11.48 -33.00
CA ALA A 29 55.64 11.58 -31.69
C ALA A 29 54.26 10.93 -31.37
N ILE A 30 54.30 10.21 -30.26
CA ILE A 30 53.25 9.53 -29.48
C ILE A 30 52.51 10.53 -28.58
N LEU A 31 51.18 10.46 -28.53
CA LEU A 31 50.38 10.92 -27.37
C LEU A 31 49.23 9.94 -27.11
N PHE A 32 49.39 9.08 -26.11
CA PHE A 32 48.35 8.19 -25.59
C PHE A 32 47.51 8.98 -24.58
N LEU A 33 46.27 9.34 -24.93
CA LEU A 33 45.29 9.89 -23.98
C LEU A 33 44.40 8.74 -23.49
N ILE A 34 44.67 8.26 -22.27
CA ILE A 34 43.80 7.32 -21.58
C ILE A 34 42.64 8.12 -20.97
N THR A 35 41.52 8.21 -21.67
CA THR A 35 40.24 8.58 -21.05
C THR A 35 39.65 7.33 -20.41
N PHE A 36 39.83 7.19 -19.10
CA PHE A 36 39.06 6.28 -18.26
C PHE A 36 37.58 6.65 -18.36
N ILE A 37 36.81 5.88 -19.11
CA ILE A 37 35.35 5.88 -18.98
C ILE A 37 35.06 5.23 -17.62
N ASN A 38 34.73 6.05 -16.62
CA ASN A 38 34.05 5.60 -15.42
C ASN A 38 32.64 5.15 -15.83
N LEU A 39 32.54 3.94 -16.38
CA LEU A 39 31.29 3.20 -16.37
C LEU A 39 31.03 2.84 -14.91
N GLY A 40 30.30 3.72 -14.22
CA GLY A 40 29.67 3.35 -12.97
C GLY A 40 28.90 2.05 -13.23
N TYR A 41 29.21 1.02 -12.44
CA TYR A 41 28.40 -0.19 -12.42
C TYR A 41 27.00 0.24 -11.99
N ALA A 42 26.10 0.40 -12.96
CA ALA A 42 24.68 0.41 -12.66
C ALA A 42 24.40 -0.92 -11.95
N SER A 43 23.95 -0.85 -10.70
CA SER A 43 23.49 -2.03 -9.98
C SER A 43 22.45 -2.73 -10.86
N PRO A 44 22.47 -4.07 -10.96
CA PRO A 44 21.50 -4.78 -11.79
C PRO A 44 20.10 -4.43 -11.29
N ALA A 45 19.31 -3.79 -12.14
CA ALA A 45 17.89 -3.59 -11.90
C ALA A 45 17.24 -4.98 -11.82
N TRP A 46 16.85 -5.36 -10.61
CA TRP A 46 16.03 -6.55 -10.40
C TRP A 46 14.63 -6.25 -10.95
N ALA A 47 14.39 -6.60 -12.21
CA ALA A 47 13.04 -6.70 -12.76
C ALA A 47 12.38 -7.96 -12.19
N GLY A 48 11.90 -7.86 -10.94
CA GLY A 48 11.02 -8.87 -10.35
C GLY A 48 9.59 -8.62 -10.80
N LEU A 49 8.98 -9.58 -11.49
CA LEU A 49 7.50 -9.63 -11.56
C LEU A 49 6.96 -9.64 -10.11
N PRO A 50 5.83 -8.98 -9.82
CA PRO A 50 5.18 -9.06 -8.52
C PRO A 50 5.02 -10.53 -8.11
N GLN A 51 5.72 -10.94 -7.05
CA GLN A 51 5.62 -12.30 -6.53
C GLN A 51 4.31 -12.40 -5.75
N GLY A 52 3.31 -13.08 -6.32
CA GLY A 52 2.06 -13.42 -5.65
C GLY A 52 0.86 -12.50 -5.93
N ASN A 53 -0.32 -12.95 -5.54
CA ASN A 53 -1.56 -12.18 -5.61
C ASN A 53 -1.49 -10.98 -4.66
N ALA A 54 -2.17 -9.88 -5.00
CA ALA A 54 -2.30 -8.75 -4.09
C ALA A 54 -3.00 -9.18 -2.79
N ILE A 55 -2.58 -8.60 -1.66
CA ILE A 55 -3.28 -8.74 -0.38
C ILE A 55 -4.55 -7.90 -0.46
N THR A 56 -5.71 -8.55 -0.35
CA THR A 56 -7.03 -7.92 -0.51
C THR A 56 -7.81 -7.81 0.79
N ASP A 57 -7.36 -8.48 1.87
CA ASP A 57 -7.93 -8.37 3.20
C ASP A 57 -7.52 -7.03 3.86
N PRO A 58 -8.46 -6.12 4.16
CA PRO A 58 -8.14 -4.82 4.74
C PRO A 58 -7.43 -4.92 6.09
N LYS A 59 -7.77 -5.93 6.91
CA LYS A 59 -7.09 -6.13 8.21
C LYS A 59 -5.65 -6.61 8.02
N ALA A 60 -5.39 -7.44 7.01
CA ALA A 60 -4.03 -7.83 6.65
C ALA A 60 -3.21 -6.64 6.13
N LEU A 61 -3.80 -5.79 5.27
CA LEU A 61 -3.14 -4.56 4.79
C LEU A 61 -2.76 -3.66 5.97
N LEU A 62 -3.67 -3.45 6.92
CA LEU A 62 -3.39 -2.67 8.13
C LEU A 62 -2.26 -3.31 8.97
N ARG A 63 -2.24 -4.63 9.18
CA ARG A 63 -1.12 -5.29 9.87
C ARG A 63 0.22 -5.04 9.16
N TYR A 64 0.27 -5.24 7.85
CA TYR A 64 1.50 -5.03 7.07
C TYR A 64 1.92 -3.56 6.96
N ALA A 65 0.99 -2.63 7.12
CA ALA A 65 1.24 -1.19 7.12
C ALA A 65 1.82 -0.66 8.45
N LEU A 66 1.85 -1.48 9.51
CA LEU A 66 2.43 -1.06 10.79
C LEU A 66 3.94 -0.84 10.67
N PRO A 67 4.47 0.30 11.18
CA PRO A 67 5.89 0.64 11.12
C PRO A 67 6.69 -0.12 12.19
N ILE A 68 6.71 -1.44 12.09
CA ILE A 68 7.38 -2.34 13.04
C ILE A 68 8.48 -3.14 12.35
N ASP A 69 9.57 -3.37 13.08
CA ASP A 69 10.66 -4.26 12.66
C ASP A 69 10.82 -5.41 13.66
N ASN A 70 9.95 -6.41 13.52
CA ASN A 70 10.05 -7.64 14.30
C ASN A 70 9.79 -8.87 13.40
N PRO A 71 10.84 -9.54 12.90
CA PRO A 71 10.67 -10.66 11.98
C PRO A 71 9.97 -11.86 12.62
N THR A 72 10.02 -11.99 13.96
CA THR A 72 9.38 -13.09 14.70
C THR A 72 7.87 -12.96 14.66
N VAL A 73 7.34 -11.76 14.95
CA VAL A 73 5.88 -11.52 14.88
C VAL A 73 5.37 -11.57 13.44
N ARG A 74 6.15 -11.08 12.46
CA ARG A 74 5.79 -11.19 11.03
C ARG A 74 5.71 -12.65 10.57
N LYS A 75 6.61 -13.51 11.06
CA LYS A 75 6.54 -14.95 10.81
C LYS A 75 5.32 -15.59 11.47
N LEU A 76 4.97 -15.16 12.69
CA LEU A 76 3.77 -15.62 13.40
C LEU A 76 2.50 -15.25 12.62
N GLN A 77 2.37 -13.99 12.18
CA GLN A 77 1.29 -13.53 11.31
C GLN A 77 1.22 -14.38 10.03
N GLY A 78 2.34 -14.55 9.32
CA GLY A 78 2.39 -15.30 8.06
C GLY A 78 1.91 -16.74 8.20
N ASN A 79 2.32 -17.45 9.26
CA ASN A 79 1.83 -18.81 9.53
C ASN A 79 0.29 -18.85 9.68
N LEU A 80 -0.30 -17.86 10.35
CA LEU A 80 -1.76 -17.81 10.54
C LEU A 80 -2.49 -17.40 9.25
N GLU A 81 -1.92 -16.52 8.43
CA GLU A 81 -2.51 -16.11 7.15
C GLU A 81 -2.46 -17.24 6.11
N ASP A 82 -1.36 -18.00 6.06
CA ASP A 82 -1.18 -19.14 5.14
C ASP A 82 -2.27 -20.21 5.31
N ILE A 83 -2.83 -20.36 6.52
CA ILE A 83 -3.96 -21.27 6.80
C ILE A 83 -5.11 -21.03 5.81
N SER A 84 -5.36 -19.79 5.38
CA SER A 84 -6.40 -19.50 4.38
C SER A 84 -6.16 -20.19 3.05
N VAL A 85 -4.92 -20.13 2.56
CA VAL A 85 -4.50 -20.79 1.32
C VAL A 85 -4.58 -22.31 1.49
N GLN A 86 -4.05 -22.84 2.60
CA GLN A 86 -4.08 -24.28 2.86
C GLN A 86 -5.51 -24.82 3.00
N LEU A 87 -6.41 -24.05 3.62
CA LEU A 87 -7.81 -24.43 3.81
C LEU A 87 -8.59 -24.50 2.50
N ARG A 88 -8.31 -23.61 1.53
CA ARG A 88 -8.87 -23.71 0.16
C ARG A 88 -8.48 -25.03 -0.48
N GLY A 89 -7.20 -25.41 -0.38
CA GLY A 89 -6.69 -26.69 -0.87
C GLY A 89 -7.02 -27.91 -0.01
N LYS A 90 -7.76 -27.75 1.11
CA LYS A 90 -8.01 -28.80 2.12
C LYS A 90 -6.72 -29.49 2.61
N ARG A 91 -5.59 -28.76 2.65
CA ARG A 91 -4.25 -29.26 3.02
C ARG A 91 -4.09 -29.30 4.55
N TRP A 92 -4.87 -30.17 5.21
CA TRP A 92 -4.93 -30.24 6.68
C TRP A 92 -3.57 -30.45 7.35
N SER A 93 -2.69 -31.27 6.78
CA SER A 93 -1.34 -31.49 7.32
C SER A 93 -0.48 -30.22 7.29
N ALA A 94 -0.62 -29.39 6.24
CA ALA A 94 0.06 -28.10 6.16
C ALA A 94 -0.48 -27.13 7.22
N ILE A 95 -1.81 -27.07 7.41
CA ILE A 95 -2.42 -26.27 8.48
C ILE A 95 -1.88 -26.69 9.86
N LYS A 96 -1.78 -28.00 10.14
CA LYS A 96 -1.20 -28.48 11.41
C LYS A 96 0.26 -28.04 11.58
N GLN A 97 1.04 -28.01 10.49
CA GLN A 97 2.42 -27.51 10.51
C GLN A 97 2.48 -26.01 10.79
N ASP A 98 1.63 -25.21 10.15
CA ASP A 98 1.56 -23.76 10.37
C ASP A 98 1.17 -23.43 11.83
N LEU A 99 0.15 -24.12 12.37
CA LEU A 99 -0.27 -23.99 13.76
C LEU A 99 0.84 -24.39 14.74
N LYS A 100 1.58 -25.46 14.44
CA LYS A 100 2.72 -25.87 15.25
C LYS A 100 3.81 -24.79 15.26
N GLN A 101 4.13 -24.21 14.11
CA GLN A 101 5.12 -23.12 14.01
C GLN A 101 4.65 -21.88 14.78
N ALA A 102 3.39 -21.48 14.62
CA ALA A 102 2.80 -20.37 15.36
C ALA A 102 2.85 -20.60 16.88
N THR A 103 2.53 -21.81 17.33
CA THR A 103 2.64 -22.20 18.76
C THR A 103 4.07 -22.12 19.26
N ASP A 104 5.02 -22.67 18.49
CA ASP A 104 6.45 -22.63 18.85
C ASP A 104 6.95 -21.18 18.96
N LEU A 105 6.50 -20.27 18.08
CA LEU A 105 6.83 -18.84 18.16
C LEU A 105 6.24 -18.16 19.40
N CYS A 106 5.01 -18.51 19.79
CA CYS A 106 4.35 -17.95 20.96
C CYS A 106 4.94 -18.43 22.30
N VAL A 107 5.60 -19.60 22.32
CA VAL A 107 6.08 -20.24 23.55
C VAL A 107 7.60 -20.20 23.66
N LYS A 108 8.30 -20.69 22.64
CA LYS A 108 9.77 -20.81 22.67
C LYS A 108 10.46 -19.50 22.32
N ASP A 109 9.86 -18.74 21.41
CA ASP A 109 10.37 -17.46 20.96
C ASP A 109 9.58 -16.27 21.55
N GLU A 110 8.85 -16.47 22.64
CA GLU A 110 8.06 -15.42 23.33
C GLU A 110 8.88 -14.15 23.56
N SER A 111 10.11 -14.28 24.08
CA SER A 111 10.97 -13.14 24.34
C SER A 111 11.34 -12.35 23.08
N LYS A 112 11.40 -13.00 21.92
CA LYS A 112 11.66 -12.35 20.63
C LYS A 112 10.40 -11.68 20.07
N VAL A 113 9.24 -12.27 20.29
CA VAL A 113 7.94 -11.63 19.96
C VAL A 113 7.79 -10.35 20.78
N LEU A 114 8.07 -10.41 22.08
CA LEU A 114 7.89 -9.28 22.99
C LEU A 114 9.04 -8.26 22.98
N ALA A 115 10.12 -8.50 22.23
CA ALA A 115 11.34 -7.69 22.25
C ALA A 115 11.11 -6.24 21.84
N SER A 116 10.15 -5.99 20.95
CA SER A 116 9.84 -4.67 20.39
C SER A 116 8.69 -3.96 21.12
N ILE A 117 8.24 -4.49 22.26
CA ILE A 117 7.13 -3.90 23.03
C ILE A 117 7.69 -3.15 24.24
N ALA A 118 7.19 -1.94 24.45
CA ALA A 118 7.64 -1.07 25.53
C ALA A 118 7.48 -1.73 26.93
N PRO A 119 8.40 -1.49 27.89
CA PRO A 119 8.37 -2.14 29.20
C PRO A 119 7.06 -2.00 29.98
N ASN A 120 6.39 -0.86 29.87
CA ASN A 120 5.10 -0.58 30.51
C ASN A 120 3.92 -1.37 29.91
N GLN A 121 4.08 -1.93 28.70
CA GLN A 121 3.07 -2.70 27.99
C GLN A 121 3.32 -4.22 28.03
N GLN A 122 4.46 -4.66 28.57
CA GLN A 122 4.86 -6.07 28.62
C GLN A 122 3.83 -7.00 29.28
N THR A 123 3.18 -6.55 30.37
CA THR A 123 2.15 -7.36 31.06
C THR A 123 0.94 -7.60 30.16
N GLN A 124 0.44 -6.57 29.50
CA GLN A 124 -0.69 -6.68 28.58
C GLN A 124 -0.31 -7.51 27.34
N ALA A 125 0.91 -7.36 26.83
CA ALA A 125 1.37 -8.14 25.68
C ALA A 125 1.46 -9.64 26.00
N ARG A 126 1.87 -10.02 27.22
CA ARG A 126 1.84 -11.43 27.66
C ARG A 126 0.42 -11.98 27.79
N GLN A 127 -0.53 -11.16 28.22
CA GLN A 127 -1.94 -11.55 28.24
C GLN A 127 -2.46 -11.80 26.81
N GLN A 128 -2.12 -10.91 25.87
CA GLN A 128 -2.48 -11.08 24.47
C GLN A 128 -1.83 -12.33 23.85
N LEU A 129 -0.56 -12.60 24.16
CA LEU A 129 0.10 -13.80 23.68
C LEU A 129 -0.53 -15.09 24.26
N SER A 130 -0.99 -15.05 25.51
CA SER A 130 -1.75 -16.16 26.12
C SER A 130 -3.12 -16.35 25.47
N ALA A 131 -3.82 -15.26 25.16
CA ALA A 131 -5.08 -15.31 24.39
C ALA A 131 -4.84 -15.88 22.98
N LEU A 132 -3.75 -15.50 22.32
CA LEU A 132 -3.35 -16.01 21.02
C LEU A 132 -3.07 -17.52 21.06
N GLN A 133 -2.35 -18.01 22.08
CA GLN A 133 -2.13 -19.45 22.27
C GLN A 133 -3.45 -20.21 22.42
N THR A 134 -4.41 -19.63 23.14
CA THR A 134 -5.76 -20.20 23.29
C THR A 134 -6.49 -20.25 21.94
N ALA A 135 -6.44 -19.18 21.16
CA ALA A 135 -7.03 -19.13 19.83
C ALA A 135 -6.39 -20.15 18.88
N ILE A 136 -5.05 -20.26 18.86
CA ILE A 136 -4.31 -21.26 18.06
C ILE A 136 -4.73 -22.69 18.43
N SER A 137 -4.87 -22.97 19.73
CA SER A 137 -5.37 -24.27 20.21
C SER A 137 -6.79 -24.57 19.71
N ALA A 138 -7.69 -23.58 19.74
CA ALA A 138 -9.05 -23.72 19.21
C ALA A 138 -9.07 -23.98 17.70
N ILE A 139 -8.19 -23.33 16.92
CA ILE A 139 -8.03 -23.65 15.49
C ILE A 139 -7.60 -25.11 15.33
N GLY A 140 -6.62 -25.58 16.13
CA GLY A 140 -6.16 -26.97 16.14
C GLY A 140 -7.29 -27.99 16.36
N GLN A 141 -8.17 -27.75 17.34
CA GLN A 141 -9.33 -28.61 17.60
C GLN A 141 -10.31 -28.63 16.41
N ALA A 142 -10.55 -27.48 15.78
CA ALA A 142 -11.39 -27.40 14.58
C ALA A 142 -10.75 -28.11 13.37
N VAL A 143 -9.42 -28.12 13.27
CA VAL A 143 -8.68 -28.86 12.24
C VAL A 143 -8.82 -30.38 12.42
N GLU A 144 -8.84 -30.90 13.65
CA GLU A 144 -9.06 -32.34 13.89
C GLU A 144 -10.45 -32.80 13.41
N THR A 145 -11.46 -31.96 13.59
CA THR A 145 -12.82 -32.22 13.11
C THR A 145 -13.06 -31.79 11.67
N LYS A 146 -12.04 -31.23 11.00
CA LYS A 146 -12.10 -30.70 9.62
C LYS A 146 -13.22 -29.65 9.43
N ASN A 147 -13.58 -28.94 10.48
CA ASN A 147 -14.62 -27.91 10.45
C ASN A 147 -14.06 -26.61 9.85
N LYS A 148 -14.31 -26.39 8.55
CA LYS A 148 -13.76 -25.25 7.81
C LYS A 148 -14.26 -23.90 8.31
N GLU A 149 -15.53 -23.82 8.68
CA GLU A 149 -16.15 -22.56 9.11
C GLU A 149 -15.55 -22.10 10.43
N VAL A 150 -15.44 -23.03 11.38
CA VAL A 150 -14.79 -22.75 12.67
C VAL A 150 -13.32 -22.41 12.48
N VAL A 151 -12.57 -23.14 11.64
CA VAL A 151 -11.16 -22.80 11.34
C VAL A 151 -11.03 -21.39 10.78
N ARG A 152 -11.93 -20.96 9.87
CA ARG A 152 -11.91 -19.59 9.34
C ARG A 152 -12.16 -18.57 10.43
N ALA A 153 -13.23 -18.76 11.21
CA ALA A 153 -13.63 -17.82 12.25
C ALA A 153 -12.55 -17.65 13.33
N THR A 154 -12.04 -18.75 13.89
CA THR A 154 -11.02 -18.69 14.95
C THR A 154 -9.66 -18.21 14.45
N ARG A 155 -9.32 -18.46 13.18
CA ARG A 155 -8.13 -17.86 12.54
C ARG A 155 -8.23 -16.34 12.45
N LEU A 156 -9.39 -15.81 12.08
CA LEU A 156 -9.59 -14.35 12.03
C LEU A 156 -9.42 -13.73 13.43
N GLN A 157 -10.01 -14.36 14.46
CA GLN A 157 -9.82 -13.94 15.86
C GLN A 157 -8.34 -13.96 16.28
N ALA A 158 -7.59 -15.01 15.92
CA ALA A 158 -6.17 -15.08 16.20
C ALA A 158 -5.38 -13.96 15.50
N LEU A 159 -5.74 -13.61 14.26
CA LEU A 159 -5.13 -12.53 13.50
C LEU A 159 -5.48 -11.13 14.02
N ASP A 160 -6.67 -10.94 14.60
CA ASP A 160 -7.03 -9.72 15.32
C ASP A 160 -6.10 -9.54 16.54
N ILE A 161 -5.88 -10.58 17.34
CA ILE A 161 -4.94 -10.55 18.49
C ILE A 161 -3.50 -10.27 18.04
N VAL A 162 -3.06 -10.84 16.91
CA VAL A 162 -1.74 -10.51 16.34
C VAL A 162 -1.66 -9.04 15.96
N GLY A 163 -2.70 -8.48 15.34
CA GLY A 163 -2.76 -7.05 15.02
C GLY A 163 -2.63 -6.17 16.27
N GLU A 164 -3.34 -6.50 17.35
CA GLU A 164 -3.22 -5.79 18.63
C GLU A 164 -1.80 -5.88 19.21
N LEU A 165 -1.17 -7.06 19.16
CA LEU A 165 0.22 -7.24 19.58
C LEU A 165 1.20 -6.42 18.74
N GLU A 166 1.01 -6.36 17.43
CA GLU A 166 1.84 -5.59 16.52
C GLU A 166 1.68 -4.08 16.73
N GLU A 167 0.46 -3.60 17.00
CA GLU A 167 0.22 -2.19 17.34
C GLU A 167 0.93 -1.78 18.64
N MET A 168 1.02 -2.68 19.63
CA MET A 168 1.79 -2.45 20.86
C MET A 168 3.32 -2.36 20.62
N MET A 169 3.82 -2.73 19.44
CA MET A 169 5.24 -2.59 19.07
C MET A 169 5.56 -1.22 18.44
N VAL A 170 4.55 -0.40 18.13
CA VAL A 170 4.77 0.91 17.52
C VAL A 170 5.12 1.93 18.60
N GLU A 171 6.39 2.31 18.70
CA GLU A 171 6.87 3.24 19.74
C GLU A 171 6.62 4.71 19.41
N LYS A 172 6.70 5.09 18.13
CA LYS A 172 6.59 6.48 17.66
C LYS A 172 6.12 6.54 16.21
N GLN A 173 5.69 7.74 15.80
CA GLN A 173 5.44 8.05 14.40
C GLN A 173 6.71 7.76 13.57
N PRO A 174 6.60 7.08 12.41
CA PRO A 174 7.77 6.66 11.63
C PRO A 174 8.59 7.84 11.06
N PHE A 175 7.97 9.00 10.89
CA PHE A 175 8.61 10.21 10.34
C PHE A 175 7.99 11.47 10.95
N SER A 176 8.68 12.62 10.82
CA SER A 176 8.09 13.92 11.15
C SER A 176 7.43 14.54 9.91
N VAL A 177 6.21 15.02 10.07
CA VAL A 177 5.51 15.79 9.03
C VAL A 177 6.30 17.07 8.71
N PRO A 178 6.51 17.42 7.44
CA PRO A 178 7.19 18.65 7.05
C PRO A 178 6.60 19.90 7.71
N ALA A 179 7.45 20.84 8.11
CA ALA A 179 7.04 22.05 8.85
C ALA A 179 5.97 22.89 8.13
N ILE A 180 5.95 22.86 6.80
CA ILE A 180 4.95 23.53 5.96
C ILE A 180 3.52 23.00 6.16
N TYR A 181 3.35 21.81 6.72
CA TYR A 181 2.06 21.19 7.04
C TYR A 181 1.82 21.08 8.56
N ALA A 182 2.69 21.66 9.38
CA ALA A 182 2.58 21.57 10.84
C ALA A 182 1.34 22.29 11.40
N ASN A 183 0.73 23.18 10.61
CA ASN A 183 -0.51 23.89 10.92
C ASN A 183 -1.78 23.10 10.54
N LEU A 184 -1.66 21.91 9.92
CA LEU A 184 -2.79 21.05 9.58
C LEU A 184 -3.04 19.99 10.67
N PRO A 185 -4.29 19.54 10.88
CA PRO A 185 -4.59 18.42 11.75
C PRO A 185 -3.80 17.17 11.35
N GLN A 186 -3.28 16.44 12.34
CA GLN A 186 -2.49 15.22 12.13
C GLN A 186 -3.01 14.09 13.01
N LEU A 187 -3.04 12.86 12.48
CA LEU A 187 -3.33 11.65 13.26
C LEU A 187 -2.02 10.92 13.53
N HIS A 188 -1.59 10.85 14.80
CA HIS A 188 -0.35 10.18 15.23
C HIS A 188 -0.66 8.78 15.76
N GLY A 189 -1.10 7.90 14.87
CA GLY A 189 -1.60 6.58 15.22
C GLY A 189 -2.74 6.16 14.31
N ARG A 190 -3.66 5.37 14.86
CA ARG A 190 -4.90 4.97 14.17
C ARG A 190 -6.12 5.52 14.88
N ALA A 191 -7.20 5.63 14.13
CA ALA A 191 -8.53 5.84 14.66
C ALA A 191 -9.51 4.86 14.01
N THR A 192 -10.44 4.32 14.79
CA THR A 192 -11.54 3.51 14.27
C THR A 192 -12.78 4.37 14.18
N VAL A 193 -13.47 4.34 13.05
CA VAL A 193 -14.70 5.10 12.82
C VAL A 193 -15.87 4.18 12.47
N GLU A 194 -17.04 4.51 13.00
CA GLU A 194 -18.33 4.00 12.56
C GLU A 194 -18.89 4.96 11.51
N ILE A 195 -19.28 4.42 10.35
CA ILE A 195 -19.91 5.17 9.26
C ILE A 195 -21.33 4.64 9.11
N THR A 196 -22.29 5.43 9.58
CA THR A 196 -23.72 5.17 9.42
C THR A 196 -24.18 5.78 8.10
N THR A 197 -24.73 4.96 7.21
CA THR A 197 -25.29 5.40 5.93
C THR A 197 -26.78 5.06 5.85
N SER A 198 -27.49 5.62 4.87
CA SER A 198 -28.87 5.24 4.55
C SER A 198 -29.04 3.76 4.14
N LYS A 199 -27.95 3.00 3.95
CA LYS A 199 -27.95 1.57 3.59
C LYS A 199 -27.46 0.64 4.69
N GLY A 200 -26.94 1.18 5.78
CA GLY A 200 -26.39 0.38 6.87
C GLY A 200 -25.15 0.99 7.49
N VAL A 201 -24.61 0.26 8.45
CA VAL A 201 -23.47 0.68 9.27
C VAL A 201 -22.25 -0.14 8.88
N MET A 202 -21.13 0.55 8.67
CA MET A 202 -19.83 -0.06 8.44
C MET A 202 -18.77 0.53 9.38
N THR A 203 -17.69 -0.21 9.57
CA THR A 203 -16.55 0.24 10.38
C THR A 203 -15.32 0.37 9.51
N ALA A 204 -14.56 1.45 9.69
CA ALA A 204 -13.30 1.68 9.02
C ALA A 204 -12.19 2.03 10.00
N VAL A 205 -10.96 1.65 9.65
CA VAL A 205 -9.74 2.08 10.34
C VAL A 205 -9.02 3.10 9.50
N VAL A 206 -8.70 4.24 10.11
CA VAL A 206 -7.98 5.37 9.52
C VAL A 206 -6.52 5.30 10.01
N ASP A 207 -5.58 5.28 9.07
CA ASP A 207 -4.16 5.03 9.32
C ASP A 207 -3.33 6.31 9.23
N GLY A 208 -3.06 6.90 10.40
CA GLY A 208 -2.20 8.07 10.54
C GLY A 208 -0.71 7.73 10.59
N TYR A 209 -0.31 6.46 10.75
CA TYR A 209 1.10 6.07 10.68
C TYR A 209 1.71 6.37 9.31
N ASN A 210 0.95 6.12 8.24
CA ASN A 210 1.45 6.28 6.87
C ASN A 210 0.88 7.52 6.15
N ALA A 211 -0.26 8.05 6.59
CA ALA A 211 -0.89 9.25 6.02
C ALA A 211 -1.39 10.23 7.11
N PRO A 212 -0.49 10.77 7.97
CA PRO A 212 -0.87 11.51 9.16
C PRO A 212 -1.70 12.76 8.88
N VAL A 213 -1.39 13.55 7.84
CA VAL A 213 -2.13 14.79 7.56
C VAL A 213 -3.50 14.48 6.95
N THR A 214 -3.56 13.52 6.03
CA THR A 214 -4.80 13.09 5.38
C THR A 214 -5.75 12.47 6.39
N ALA A 215 -5.25 11.53 7.21
CA ALA A 215 -5.99 10.89 8.29
C ALA A 215 -6.41 11.90 9.36
N GLY A 216 -5.51 12.79 9.77
CA GLY A 216 -5.79 13.84 10.76
C GLY A 216 -6.89 14.79 10.31
N ASN A 217 -6.83 15.25 9.05
CA ASN A 217 -7.86 16.07 8.45
C ASN A 217 -9.21 15.35 8.40
N PHE A 218 -9.24 14.09 7.98
CA PHE A 218 -10.49 13.31 7.97
C PHE A 218 -11.10 13.21 9.37
N ILE A 219 -10.31 12.86 10.38
CA ILE A 219 -10.79 12.70 11.76
C ILE A 219 -11.22 14.04 12.38
N ASP A 220 -10.52 15.16 12.11
CA ASP A 220 -10.95 16.49 12.54
C ASP A 220 -12.31 16.86 11.92
N LEU A 221 -12.53 16.58 10.63
CA LEU A 221 -13.81 16.83 9.98
C LEU A 221 -14.94 15.93 10.51
N VAL A 222 -14.63 14.67 10.86
CA VAL A 222 -15.56 13.79 11.58
C VAL A 222 -15.95 14.40 12.93
N GLN A 223 -14.99 14.89 13.72
CA GLN A 223 -15.24 15.51 15.02
C GLN A 223 -16.11 16.78 14.92
N ARG A 224 -15.98 17.51 13.82
CA ARG A 224 -16.81 18.69 13.53
C ARG A 224 -18.22 18.34 13.03
N GLY A 225 -18.52 17.05 12.80
CA GLY A 225 -19.77 16.60 12.19
C GLY A 225 -19.91 17.02 10.73
N PHE A 226 -18.82 17.36 10.05
CA PHE A 226 -18.83 17.91 8.69
C PHE A 226 -19.51 16.98 7.68
N TYR A 227 -19.31 15.66 7.84
CA TYR A 227 -19.85 14.66 6.92
C TYR A 227 -21.32 14.29 7.17
N ASN A 228 -21.93 14.75 8.27
CA ASN A 228 -23.26 14.33 8.67
C ASN A 228 -24.31 14.86 7.68
N GLY A 229 -25.10 13.94 7.12
CA GLY A 229 -26.13 14.22 6.12
C GLY A 229 -25.60 14.44 4.70
N LEU A 230 -24.29 14.37 4.46
CA LEU A 230 -23.75 14.58 3.11
C LEU A 230 -24.08 13.40 2.19
N PRO A 231 -24.44 13.65 0.92
CA PRO A 231 -24.73 12.60 -0.02
C PRO A 231 -23.45 11.99 -0.61
N PHE A 232 -23.58 10.77 -1.13
CA PHE A 232 -22.67 10.22 -2.12
C PHE A 232 -22.93 10.92 -3.46
N THR A 233 -22.03 11.82 -3.86
CA THR A 233 -22.19 12.68 -5.05
C THR A 233 -21.87 11.96 -6.35
N ARG A 234 -20.99 10.95 -6.30
CA ARG A 234 -20.61 10.12 -7.44
C ARG A 234 -20.62 8.65 -7.01
N ALA A 235 -21.29 7.82 -7.81
CA ALA A 235 -21.30 6.38 -7.64
C ALA A 235 -21.06 5.73 -9.00
N GLU A 236 -19.81 5.35 -9.25
CA GLU A 236 -19.44 4.58 -10.44
C GLU A 236 -19.42 3.10 -10.06
N GLU A 237 -20.38 2.35 -10.62
CA GLU A 237 -20.53 0.93 -10.35
C GLU A 237 -19.18 0.20 -10.52
N SER A 238 -18.80 -0.56 -9.50
CA SER A 238 -17.56 -1.34 -9.47
C SER A 238 -16.26 -0.54 -9.58
N TYR A 239 -16.27 0.78 -9.35
CA TYR A 239 -15.05 1.58 -9.34
C TYR A 239 -14.91 2.45 -8.08
N VAL A 240 -15.76 3.48 -7.90
CA VAL A 240 -15.66 4.41 -6.76
C VAL A 240 -17.00 4.94 -6.29
N LEU A 241 -17.14 5.08 -4.97
CA LEU A 241 -18.20 5.86 -4.31
C LEU A 241 -17.56 7.09 -3.65
N GLN A 242 -17.92 8.29 -4.07
CA GLN A 242 -17.34 9.53 -3.55
C GLN A 242 -18.36 10.31 -2.71
N ALA A 243 -17.89 10.88 -1.61
CA ALA A 243 -18.65 11.71 -0.68
C ALA A 243 -17.78 12.84 -0.11
N GLY A 244 -18.35 13.66 0.78
CA GLY A 244 -17.62 14.73 1.47
C GLY A 244 -17.58 16.07 0.72
N ASP A 245 -18.38 16.21 -0.33
CA ASP A 245 -18.62 17.47 -1.02
C ASP A 245 -19.57 18.34 -0.19
N PRO A 246 -19.18 19.57 0.21
CA PRO A 246 -20.04 20.43 1.02
C PRO A 246 -21.26 20.92 0.24
N PRO A 247 -22.38 21.23 0.92
CA PRO A 247 -23.51 21.89 0.28
C PRO A 247 -23.14 23.34 -0.02
N GLY A 248 -23.34 23.79 -1.27
CA GLY A 248 -23.11 25.18 -1.66
C GLY A 248 -22.11 25.33 -2.81
N PRO A 249 -21.58 26.54 -3.04
CA PRO A 249 -20.57 26.80 -4.06
C PRO A 249 -19.16 26.33 -3.65
N GLU A 250 -18.94 26.01 -2.39
CA GLU A 250 -17.67 25.51 -1.88
C GLU A 250 -17.38 24.12 -2.47
N VAL A 251 -16.11 23.84 -2.76
CA VAL A 251 -15.67 22.55 -3.34
C VAL A 251 -14.91 21.67 -2.34
N GLY A 252 -14.79 22.14 -1.10
CA GLY A 252 -14.14 21.45 0.01
C GLY A 252 -14.29 22.22 1.33
N PHE A 253 -13.54 21.82 2.36
CA PHE A 253 -13.67 22.45 3.67
C PHE A 253 -13.08 23.86 3.68
N VAL A 254 -13.91 24.83 4.06
CA VAL A 254 -13.50 26.21 4.38
C VAL A 254 -13.49 26.35 5.90
N ASP A 255 -12.34 26.74 6.44
CA ASP A 255 -12.19 26.89 7.89
C ASP A 255 -13.05 28.08 8.39
N PRO A 256 -13.97 27.87 9.34
CA PRO A 256 -14.89 28.92 9.77
C PRO A 256 -14.18 30.06 10.51
N GLN A 257 -12.97 29.85 11.04
CA GLN A 257 -12.23 30.89 11.74
C GLN A 257 -11.44 31.76 10.76
N THR A 258 -10.75 31.14 9.79
CA THR A 258 -9.90 31.87 8.85
C THR A 258 -10.62 32.28 7.56
N GLN A 259 -11.78 31.68 7.29
CA GLN A 259 -12.53 31.82 6.03
C GLN A 259 -11.70 31.38 4.81
N GLN A 260 -10.71 30.50 5.01
CA GLN A 260 -9.83 29.99 3.96
C GLN A 260 -10.12 28.53 3.66
N TYR A 261 -9.98 28.17 2.38
CA TYR A 261 -9.99 26.77 1.94
C TYR A 261 -8.83 26.02 2.60
N ARG A 262 -9.13 24.89 3.24
CA ARG A 262 -8.11 24.00 3.81
C ARG A 262 -7.68 22.98 2.77
N SER A 263 -6.55 23.25 2.14
CA SER A 263 -5.86 22.27 1.31
C SER A 263 -4.97 21.38 2.17
N ILE A 264 -4.95 20.07 1.86
CA ILE A 264 -4.03 19.09 2.46
C ILE A 264 -3.14 18.48 1.38
N PRO A 265 -1.89 18.13 1.71
CA PRO A 265 -1.02 17.50 0.74
C PRO A 265 -1.50 16.08 0.41
N MET A 266 -1.19 15.61 -0.80
CA MET A 266 -1.27 14.18 -1.09
C MET A 266 -0.07 13.49 -0.45
N GLU A 267 -0.33 12.48 0.38
CA GLU A 267 0.66 11.66 1.07
C GLU A 267 0.69 10.24 0.49
N ILE A 268 1.83 9.82 -0.03
CA ILE A 268 2.03 8.44 -0.49
C ILE A 268 3.34 7.92 0.10
N PHE A 269 3.24 6.97 1.02
CA PHE A 269 4.41 6.39 1.65
C PHE A 269 4.81 5.07 1.00
N VAL A 270 6.08 4.94 0.62
CA VAL A 270 6.66 3.74 0.00
C VAL A 270 7.63 3.10 0.98
N LYS A 271 7.58 1.76 1.05
CA LYS A 271 8.48 1.01 1.91
C LYS A 271 9.94 1.23 1.50
N GLY A 272 10.77 1.67 2.45
CA GLY A 272 12.19 1.95 2.24
C GLY A 272 12.52 3.43 2.05
N ASP A 273 11.52 4.28 1.86
CA ASP A 273 11.69 5.73 1.93
C ASP A 273 11.76 6.19 3.40
N ASP A 274 12.45 7.31 3.65
CA ASP A 274 12.54 7.90 4.99
C ASP A 274 11.26 8.68 5.37
N THR A 275 10.58 9.25 4.38
CA THR A 275 9.35 10.05 4.55
C THR A 275 8.38 9.80 3.40
N PRO A 276 7.08 10.09 3.55
CA PRO A 276 6.14 10.06 2.45
C PRO A 276 6.54 10.99 1.31
N ILE A 277 6.11 10.63 0.11
CA ILE A 277 6.09 11.52 -1.04
C ILE A 277 4.91 12.48 -0.84
N TYR A 278 5.18 13.78 -0.98
CA TYR A 278 4.18 14.83 -0.86
C TYR A 278 3.95 15.53 -2.21
N ASN A 279 2.68 15.67 -2.59
CA ASN A 279 2.24 16.45 -3.77
C ASN A 279 2.89 16.05 -5.11
N GLN A 280 3.37 14.82 -5.21
CA GLN A 280 3.94 14.26 -6.45
C GLN A 280 3.44 12.83 -6.62
N THR A 281 3.07 12.51 -7.85
CA THR A 281 2.65 11.17 -8.24
C THR A 281 3.85 10.29 -8.56
N PHE A 282 3.65 8.96 -8.56
CA PHE A 282 4.68 8.03 -9.04
C PHE A 282 5.05 8.29 -10.50
N GLU A 283 4.09 8.69 -11.34
CA GLU A 283 4.33 8.99 -12.75
C GLU A 283 5.29 10.18 -12.92
N GLU A 284 5.04 11.28 -12.20
CA GLU A 284 5.90 12.46 -12.22
C GLU A 284 7.33 12.16 -11.71
N LEU A 285 7.46 11.22 -10.76
CA LEU A 285 8.74 10.79 -10.21
C LEU A 285 9.40 9.64 -10.99
N GLY A 286 8.73 9.08 -12.00
CA GLY A 286 9.21 7.89 -12.72
C GLY A 286 9.22 6.59 -11.91
N ARG A 287 8.48 6.51 -10.80
CA ARG A 287 8.42 5.39 -9.84
C ARG A 287 7.31 4.37 -10.17
N TYR A 288 7.21 3.96 -11.44
CA TYR A 288 6.09 3.14 -11.95
C TYR A 288 5.94 1.74 -11.34
N LEU A 289 7.01 1.20 -10.75
CA LEU A 289 7.04 -0.16 -10.18
C LEU A 289 6.93 -0.17 -8.65
N ASP A 290 6.94 1.01 -8.04
CA ASP A 290 6.89 1.13 -6.59
C ASP A 290 5.48 0.82 -6.09
N LYS A 291 5.42 0.34 -4.85
CA LYS A 291 4.17 -0.01 -4.19
C LYS A 291 4.02 0.81 -2.92
N PRO A 292 2.91 1.53 -2.75
CA PRO A 292 2.66 2.23 -1.49
C PRO A 292 2.47 1.21 -0.36
N ILE A 293 2.79 1.63 0.87
CA ILE A 293 2.50 0.87 2.08
C ILE A 293 0.99 0.68 2.25
N LEU A 294 0.21 1.69 1.86
CA LEU A 294 -1.25 1.63 1.79
C LEU A 294 -1.71 1.55 0.32
N PRO A 295 -1.93 0.34 -0.23
CA PRO A 295 -2.37 0.18 -1.61
C PRO A 295 -3.90 0.22 -1.78
N PHE A 296 -4.34 0.56 -2.99
CA PHE A 296 -5.71 0.34 -3.45
C PHE A 296 -5.94 -1.14 -3.80
N SER A 297 -5.75 -2.05 -2.84
CA SER A 297 -5.93 -3.49 -3.09
C SER A 297 -7.12 -4.13 -2.38
N ALA A 298 -7.76 -3.43 -1.45
CA ALA A 298 -8.95 -3.89 -0.77
C ALA A 298 -10.20 -3.16 -1.29
N PHE A 299 -11.30 -3.91 -1.41
CA PHE A 299 -12.62 -3.30 -1.56
C PHE A 299 -12.98 -2.52 -0.30
N GLY A 300 -13.38 -1.27 -0.45
CA GLY A 300 -13.60 -0.33 0.63
C GLY A 300 -12.34 0.42 1.09
N THR A 301 -11.25 0.43 0.32
CA THR A 301 -10.12 1.33 0.58
C THR A 301 -10.59 2.79 0.56
N LEU A 302 -10.20 3.57 1.56
CA LEU A 302 -10.46 5.00 1.66
C LEU A 302 -9.36 5.80 0.95
N GLY A 303 -9.72 6.51 -0.11
CA GLY A 303 -8.85 7.42 -0.85
C GLY A 303 -9.30 8.87 -0.71
N MET A 304 -8.34 9.79 -0.56
CA MET A 304 -8.64 11.23 -0.54
C MET A 304 -8.85 11.73 -1.97
N ALA A 305 -9.98 12.36 -2.25
CA ALA A 305 -10.24 12.97 -3.55
C ALA A 305 -9.50 14.32 -3.65
N ARG A 306 -9.15 14.70 -4.88
CA ARG A 306 -8.41 15.93 -5.18
C ARG A 306 -8.68 16.41 -6.61
N PRO A 307 -8.43 17.69 -6.92
CA PRO A 307 -8.33 18.16 -8.30
C PRO A 307 -7.28 17.37 -9.08
N ALA A 308 -7.53 17.14 -10.37
CA ALA A 308 -6.70 16.27 -11.19
C ALA A 308 -5.28 16.84 -11.40
N ASP A 309 -5.21 18.15 -11.60
CA ASP A 309 -4.02 18.96 -11.87
C ASP A 309 -3.31 19.49 -10.62
N GLU A 310 -3.90 19.31 -9.43
CA GLU A 310 -3.33 19.75 -8.16
C GLU A 310 -3.21 18.57 -7.17
N PRO A 311 -2.07 17.83 -7.17
CA PRO A 311 -1.84 16.76 -6.22
C PRO A 311 -2.06 17.17 -4.75
N GLY A 312 -1.68 18.40 -4.37
CA GLY A 312 -1.88 18.95 -3.03
C GLY A 312 -3.20 19.70 -2.81
N GLY A 313 -4.19 19.51 -3.69
CA GLY A 313 -5.47 20.21 -3.67
C GLY A 313 -6.60 19.49 -2.90
N GLY A 314 -6.32 18.34 -2.27
CA GLY A 314 -7.30 17.59 -1.49
C GLY A 314 -7.81 18.40 -0.30
N SER A 315 -9.04 18.13 0.15
CA SER A 315 -9.65 18.81 1.30
C SER A 315 -10.61 17.90 2.05
N SER A 316 -11.92 17.96 1.78
CA SER A 316 -12.93 17.18 2.50
C SER A 316 -13.45 15.96 1.73
N GLN A 317 -13.35 15.98 0.40
CA GLN A 317 -13.93 14.93 -0.42
C GLN A 317 -13.07 13.67 -0.36
N PHE A 318 -13.70 12.52 -0.16
CA PHE A 318 -13.04 11.21 -0.12
C PHE A 318 -13.88 10.20 -0.88
N PHE A 319 -13.28 9.05 -1.18
CA PHE A 319 -13.96 7.97 -1.88
C PHE A 319 -13.64 6.60 -1.30
N PHE A 320 -14.59 5.68 -1.48
CA PHE A 320 -14.40 4.25 -1.29
C PHE A 320 -14.03 3.64 -2.64
N PHE A 321 -12.93 2.91 -2.67
CA PHE A 321 -12.53 2.12 -3.83
C PHE A 321 -13.27 0.79 -3.85
N LEU A 322 -14.02 0.52 -4.93
CA LEU A 322 -14.90 -0.64 -5.04
C LEU A 322 -14.36 -1.77 -5.92
N PHE A 323 -13.15 -1.63 -6.44
CA PHE A 323 -12.61 -2.62 -7.37
C PHE A 323 -11.75 -3.65 -6.64
N GLU A 324 -11.99 -4.95 -6.90
CA GLU A 324 -11.23 -6.05 -6.32
C GLU A 324 -10.10 -6.50 -7.27
N PRO A 325 -8.81 -6.32 -6.92
CA PRO A 325 -7.69 -6.67 -7.79
C PRO A 325 -7.59 -8.17 -8.09
N GLU A 326 -8.29 -9.05 -7.36
CA GLU A 326 -8.41 -10.47 -7.72
C GLU A 326 -9.02 -10.67 -9.12
N LEU A 327 -9.73 -9.65 -9.64
CA LEU A 327 -10.30 -9.63 -10.98
C LEU A 327 -9.34 -9.07 -12.06
N THR A 328 -8.20 -8.50 -11.68
CA THR A 328 -7.14 -8.00 -12.59
C THR A 328 -5.78 -8.63 -12.29
N PRO A 329 -5.28 -9.56 -13.13
CA PRO A 329 -3.97 -10.16 -12.92
C PRO A 329 -2.85 -9.12 -13.14
N ALA A 330 -2.21 -8.69 -12.05
CA ALA A 330 -0.86 -8.06 -11.98
C ALA A 330 -0.56 -7.52 -10.58
N GLY A 331 -1.58 -7.31 -9.72
CA GLY A 331 -1.41 -6.71 -8.40
C GLY A 331 -0.91 -5.25 -8.45
N LEU A 332 -1.02 -4.60 -9.62
CA LEU A 332 -0.77 -3.18 -9.83
C LEU A 332 -2.11 -2.48 -9.99
N ASN A 333 -2.36 -1.46 -9.16
CA ASN A 333 -3.54 -0.63 -9.26
C ASN A 333 -3.21 0.71 -9.93
N LEU A 334 -4.06 1.19 -10.83
CA LEU A 334 -3.88 2.47 -11.52
C LEU A 334 -3.99 3.69 -10.60
N LEU A 335 -4.59 3.55 -9.42
CA LEU A 335 -4.71 4.59 -8.41
C LEU A 335 -3.50 4.65 -7.47
N ASP A 336 -2.74 3.56 -7.34
CA ASP A 336 -1.52 3.55 -6.55
C ASP A 336 -0.54 4.58 -7.13
N GLY A 337 0.03 5.41 -6.26
CA GLY A 337 0.91 6.49 -6.69
C GLY A 337 0.19 7.73 -7.24
N ARG A 338 -1.15 7.77 -7.28
CA ARG A 338 -1.93 8.91 -7.78
C ARG A 338 -2.84 9.57 -6.75
N TYR A 339 -3.21 8.84 -5.70
CA TYR A 339 -4.07 9.30 -4.61
C TYR A 339 -3.52 8.83 -3.27
N ALA A 340 -3.79 9.60 -2.21
CA ALA A 340 -3.48 9.21 -0.85
C ALA A 340 -4.51 8.21 -0.34
N VAL A 341 -4.09 6.99 -0.03
CA VAL A 341 -4.87 6.05 0.78
C VAL A 341 -4.64 6.40 2.24
N PHE A 342 -5.71 6.47 3.02
CA PHE A 342 -5.63 6.83 4.44
C PHE A 342 -6.41 5.88 5.36
N GLY A 343 -7.00 4.81 4.83
CA GLY A 343 -7.70 3.84 5.65
C GLY A 343 -8.43 2.76 4.85
N TYR A 344 -9.10 1.87 5.56
CA TYR A 344 -9.87 0.77 4.97
C TYR A 344 -11.14 0.49 5.77
N VAL A 345 -12.22 0.14 5.08
CA VAL A 345 -13.40 -0.48 5.70
C VAL A 345 -13.05 -1.90 6.14
N THR A 346 -13.20 -2.19 7.43
CA THR A 346 -12.81 -3.46 8.06
C THR A 346 -13.98 -4.34 8.46
N GLU A 347 -15.19 -3.78 8.62
CA GLU A 347 -16.40 -4.53 8.98
C GLU A 347 -17.60 -4.06 8.14
N ASN A 348 -18.48 -5.01 7.81
CA ASN A 348 -19.70 -4.81 7.01
C ASN A 348 -19.47 -4.09 5.67
N ARG A 349 -18.36 -4.38 4.98
CA ARG A 349 -18.00 -3.73 3.71
C ARG A 349 -19.05 -3.93 2.61
N GLU A 350 -19.82 -5.01 2.66
CA GLU A 350 -20.93 -5.32 1.73
C GLU A 350 -22.05 -4.27 1.73
N VAL A 351 -22.10 -3.36 2.71
CA VAL A 351 -22.99 -2.18 2.67
C VAL A 351 -22.65 -1.30 1.46
N LEU A 352 -21.37 -1.22 1.07
CA LEU A 352 -20.93 -0.43 -0.09
C LEU A 352 -21.59 -0.87 -1.40
N ASP A 353 -21.90 -2.17 -1.56
CA ASP A 353 -22.57 -2.70 -2.76
C ASP A 353 -24.00 -2.18 -2.93
N GLN A 354 -24.60 -1.67 -1.85
CA GLN A 354 -25.98 -1.20 -1.81
C GLN A 354 -26.11 0.31 -1.98
N ILE A 355 -25.00 1.04 -1.84
CA ILE A 355 -24.97 2.51 -1.94
C ILE A 355 -25.08 2.92 -3.41
N ARG A 356 -25.89 3.95 -3.65
CA ARG A 356 -26.07 4.60 -4.95
C ARG A 356 -25.88 6.11 -4.79
N GLN A 357 -25.78 6.80 -5.92
CA GLN A 357 -25.73 8.26 -5.92
C GLN A 357 -26.97 8.84 -5.21
N GLY A 358 -26.74 9.81 -4.32
CA GLY A 358 -27.79 10.45 -3.53
C GLY A 358 -28.16 9.74 -2.22
N ASP A 359 -27.68 8.51 -1.98
CA ASP A 359 -27.66 7.97 -0.62
C ASP A 359 -26.78 8.83 0.28
N THR A 360 -26.95 8.74 1.60
CA THR A 360 -26.35 9.69 2.54
C THR A 360 -25.47 9.01 3.57
N ILE A 361 -24.40 9.72 3.95
CA ILE A 361 -23.71 9.50 5.21
C ILE A 361 -24.58 10.14 6.28
N GLU A 362 -25.26 9.35 7.10
CA GLU A 362 -26.09 9.88 8.19
C GLU A 362 -25.19 10.46 9.28
N THR A 363 -24.22 9.68 9.74
CA THR A 363 -23.17 10.13 10.67
C THR A 363 -21.87 9.39 10.47
N ILE A 364 -20.75 10.04 10.79
CA ILE A 364 -19.48 9.36 11.08
C ILE A 364 -19.09 9.64 12.53
N LYS A 365 -18.69 8.61 13.28
CA LYS A 365 -18.27 8.74 14.69
C LYS A 365 -16.94 8.05 14.92
N VAL A 366 -16.06 8.67 15.68
CA VAL A 366 -14.82 8.04 16.15
C VAL A 366 -15.17 7.11 17.32
N LEU A 367 -14.89 5.81 17.16
CA LEU A 367 -15.08 4.79 18.19
C LEU A 367 -13.88 4.67 19.12
N SER A 368 -12.66 4.84 18.58
CA SER A 368 -11.40 4.77 19.32
C SER A 368 -10.28 5.53 18.60
N GLY A 369 -9.20 5.88 19.32
CA GLY A 369 -8.02 6.52 18.75
C GLY A 369 -8.16 8.03 18.52
N LEU A 370 -9.15 8.67 19.14
CA LEU A 370 -9.31 10.14 19.08
C LEU A 370 -8.15 10.85 19.78
N GLU A 371 -7.58 10.24 20.82
CA GLU A 371 -6.40 10.70 21.53
C GLU A 371 -5.16 10.83 20.65
N ASN A 372 -5.14 10.17 19.49
CA ASN A 372 -4.08 10.26 18.50
C ASN A 372 -4.23 11.50 17.59
N LEU A 373 -5.37 12.20 17.62
CA LEU A 373 -5.58 13.40 16.83
C LEU A 373 -4.88 14.59 17.48
N VAL A 374 -3.95 15.18 16.74
CA VAL A 374 -3.26 16.43 17.09
C VAL A 374 -3.85 17.55 16.24
N ILE A 375 -4.56 18.47 16.90
CA ILE A 375 -5.02 19.72 16.30
C ILE A 375 -3.98 20.80 16.65
N PRO A 376 -3.30 21.39 15.64
CA PRO A 376 -2.35 22.48 15.87
C PRO A 376 -3.03 23.64 16.60
N LYS A 377 -2.34 24.21 17.58
CA LYS A 377 -2.80 25.44 18.22
C LYS A 377 -2.63 26.58 17.22
N THR A 378 -3.76 27.18 16.83
CA THR A 378 -3.84 28.41 16.05
C THR A 378 -3.13 29.56 16.74
#